data_AF-U4UGE5-F1
#
_entry.id   AF-U4UGE5-F1
#
_cell.length_a   1.000
_cell.length_b   1.000
_cell.length_c   1.000
_cell.angle_alpha   90.00
_cell.angle_beta   90.00
_cell.angle_gamma   90.00
#
_symmetry.space_group_name_H-M   'P 1'
#
loop_
_entity.id
_entity.type
_entity.pdbx_description
1 polymer ?
#
loop_
_entity_poly.entity_id
_entity_poly.type
_entity_poly.pdbx_seq_one_letter_code
_entity_poly.pdbx_strand_id
1 'polypeptide(L)'
;MIRENSPRKGVWQGQAFDTDPGAANSLTHAPTPCLKIRGMLEEGAGPLAATAARDAVLSKIAHRCRILHCHAEVQCGVVYLKCGNEDDASVAFKNLHGWWYSGQLVTVKYLRMERYQERFPDAPSGPPYLRSAKPCDD
;
A
#
# COMPACT_ATOMS: atom_id res chain seq x y z
N MET A 1 35.30 10.70 -9.78
CA MET A 1 34.16 11.20 -8.98
C MET A 1 33.09 10.12 -8.98
N ILE A 2 33.04 9.30 -7.93
CA ILE A 2 31.97 8.31 -7.75
C ILE A 2 30.74 9.11 -7.32
N ARG A 3 29.74 9.21 -8.20
CA ARG A 3 28.43 9.75 -7.81
C ARG A 3 27.82 8.73 -6.86
N GLU A 4 27.84 9.05 -5.58
CA GLU A 4 27.12 8.31 -4.55
C GLU A 4 25.63 8.43 -4.88
N ASN A 5 25.10 7.40 -5.55
CA ASN A 5 23.69 7.27 -5.87
C ASN A 5 22.96 6.95 -4.57
N SER A 6 22.76 7.97 -3.73
CA SER A 6 21.89 7.85 -2.57
C SER A 6 20.51 7.47 -3.11
N PRO A 7 19.92 6.32 -2.72
CA PRO A 7 18.60 5.94 -3.19
C PRO A 7 17.64 7.08 -2.88
N ARG A 8 16.94 7.60 -3.90
CA ARG A 8 15.99 8.70 -3.73
C ARG A 8 14.95 8.28 -2.69
N LYS A 9 15.13 8.76 -1.45
CA LYS A 9 14.26 8.41 -0.33
C LYS A 9 12.85 8.91 -0.64
N GLY A 10 11.87 8.04 -0.43
CA GLY A 10 10.45 8.38 -0.59
C GLY A 10 9.95 8.50 -2.04
N VAL A 11 10.62 7.87 -3.01
CA VAL A 11 10.24 7.93 -4.44
C VAL A 11 9.86 6.55 -4.97
N TRP A 12 8.80 6.50 -5.78
CA TRP A 12 8.42 5.31 -6.57
C TRP A 12 9.34 5.17 -7.78
N GLN A 13 9.78 3.95 -8.09
CA GLN A 13 10.84 3.69 -9.08
C GLN A 13 10.41 2.71 -10.18
N GLY A 14 9.11 2.63 -10.44
CA GLY A 14 8.53 1.72 -11.42
C GLY A 14 8.24 0.33 -10.87
N GLN A 15 7.74 -0.53 -11.76
CA GLN A 15 7.27 -1.86 -11.47
C GLN A 15 8.32 -2.92 -11.84
N ALA A 16 8.53 -3.91 -10.97
CA ALA A 16 9.49 -4.99 -11.15
C ALA A 16 8.96 -6.08 -12.10
N PHE A 17 7.65 -6.31 -12.11
CA PHE A 17 6.98 -7.34 -12.92
C PHE A 17 5.50 -7.02 -13.10
N ASP A 18 4.92 -7.48 -14.20
CA ASP A 18 3.50 -7.29 -14.49
C ASP A 18 2.62 -8.03 -13.47
N THR A 19 1.55 -7.37 -13.03
CA THR A 19 0.55 -7.90 -12.09
C THR A 19 -0.77 -8.21 -12.78
N ASP A 20 -0.73 -8.41 -14.11
CA ASP A 20 -1.92 -8.69 -14.92
C ASP A 20 -2.64 -9.96 -14.48
N PRO A 21 -3.98 -10.00 -14.60
CA PRO A 21 -4.77 -11.19 -14.29
C PRO A 21 -4.33 -12.35 -15.20
N GLY A 22 -3.73 -13.38 -14.60
CA GLY A 22 -3.12 -14.51 -15.31
C GLY A 22 -1.61 -14.64 -15.10
N ALA A 23 -0.94 -13.60 -14.58
CA ALA A 23 0.43 -13.72 -14.07
C ALA A 23 0.43 -14.61 -12.82
N ALA A 24 1.49 -15.40 -12.62
CA ALA A 24 1.62 -16.34 -11.49
C ALA A 24 1.48 -15.67 -10.10
N ASN A 25 1.59 -14.34 -10.03
CA ASN A 25 1.55 -13.53 -8.82
C ASN A 25 0.28 -12.67 -8.66
N SER A 26 -0.78 -12.92 -9.45
CA SER A 26 -2.01 -12.11 -9.44
C SER A 26 -3.27 -12.99 -9.35
N LEU A 27 -4.18 -12.63 -8.44
CA LEU A 27 -5.49 -13.27 -8.33
C LEU A 27 -6.46 -12.62 -9.32
N THR A 28 -7.37 -13.42 -9.89
CA THR A 28 -8.42 -12.93 -10.80
C THR A 28 -9.42 -12.01 -10.09
N HIS A 29 -9.74 -12.30 -8.82
CA HIS A 29 -10.54 -11.44 -7.95
C HIS A 29 -9.93 -11.38 -6.55
N ALA A 30 -10.04 -10.21 -5.91
CA ALA A 30 -9.68 -10.06 -4.51
C ALA A 30 -10.61 -10.92 -3.63
N PRO A 31 -10.06 -11.75 -2.73
CA PRO A 31 -10.88 -12.51 -1.78
C PRO A 31 -11.41 -11.65 -0.62
N THR A 32 -10.84 -10.45 -0.42
CA THR A 32 -11.18 -9.54 0.68
C THR A 32 -10.88 -8.09 0.27
N PRO A 33 -11.51 -7.08 0.91
CA PRO A 33 -11.18 -5.67 0.68
C PRO A 33 -9.94 -5.19 1.47
N CYS A 34 -9.24 -6.09 2.16
CA CYS A 34 -8.18 -5.74 3.12
C CYS A 34 -6.81 -6.21 2.63
N LEU A 35 -5.80 -5.34 2.73
CA LEU A 35 -4.45 -5.58 2.24
C LEU A 35 -3.41 -5.37 3.36
N LYS A 36 -2.35 -6.17 3.29
CA LYS A 36 -1.12 -6.04 4.06
C LYS A 36 0.03 -5.72 3.10
N ILE A 37 0.68 -4.59 3.29
CA ILE A 37 1.73 -4.05 2.42
C ILE A 37 3.05 -4.04 3.19
N ARG A 38 4.10 -4.61 2.61
CA ARG A 38 5.49 -4.57 3.11
C ARG A 38 6.38 -3.84 2.12
N GLY A 39 7.53 -3.34 2.59
CA GLY A 39 8.49 -2.60 1.77
C GLY A 39 8.23 -1.09 1.69
N MET A 40 7.24 -0.58 2.43
CA MET A 40 6.94 0.86 2.50
C MET A 40 7.68 1.57 3.65
N LEU A 41 7.99 0.86 4.74
CA LEU A 41 8.70 1.40 5.91
C LEU A 41 9.52 0.29 6.58
N GLU A 42 10.58 0.68 7.28
CA GLU A 42 11.43 -0.24 8.05
C GLU A 42 10.85 -0.52 9.45
N GLU A 43 11.08 -1.71 9.96
CA GLU A 43 10.67 -2.05 11.33
C GLU A 43 11.39 -1.17 12.36
N GLY A 44 10.64 -0.66 13.34
CA GLY A 44 11.17 0.24 14.36
C GLY A 44 11.45 1.67 13.85
N ALA A 45 11.04 2.01 12.64
CA ALA A 45 11.15 3.37 12.12
C ALA A 45 10.33 4.38 12.95
N GLY A 46 10.68 5.66 12.86
CA GLY A 46 10.00 6.71 13.61
C GLY A 46 8.58 7.04 13.08
N PRO A 47 7.74 7.73 13.88
CA PRO A 47 6.38 8.11 13.49
C PRO A 47 6.29 8.90 12.18
N LEU A 48 7.29 9.74 11.89
CA LEU A 48 7.37 10.48 10.62
C LEU A 48 7.49 9.56 9.41
N ALA A 49 8.23 8.44 9.53
CA ALA A 49 8.36 7.46 8.47
C ALA A 49 7.03 6.70 8.23
N ALA A 50 6.29 6.41 9.31
CA ALA A 50 4.96 5.83 9.19
C ALA A 50 3.97 6.77 8.48
N THR A 51 3.97 8.06 8.83
CA THR A 51 3.17 9.07 8.13
C THR A 51 3.55 9.16 6.66
N ALA A 52 4.85 9.24 6.35
CA ALA A 52 5.33 9.29 4.96
C ALA A 52 4.94 8.03 4.16
N ALA A 53 5.05 6.84 4.74
CA ALA A 53 4.65 5.59 4.11
C ALA A 53 3.13 5.55 3.83
N ARG A 54 2.31 5.97 4.79
CA ARG A 54 0.85 6.10 4.63
C ARG A 54 0.52 7.06 3.49
N ASP A 55 1.13 8.25 3.50
CA ASP A 55 0.86 9.28 2.49
C ASP A 55 1.33 8.87 1.11
N ALA A 56 2.45 8.14 1.00
CA ALA A 56 2.94 7.58 -0.26
C ALA A 56 1.97 6.54 -0.86
N VAL A 57 1.41 5.66 -0.02
CA VAL A 57 0.36 4.72 -0.45
C VAL A 57 -0.87 5.50 -0.94
N LEU A 58 -1.39 6.43 -0.14
CA LEU A 58 -2.58 7.19 -0.51
C LEU A 58 -2.36 7.99 -1.80
N SER A 59 -1.20 8.61 -1.98
CA SER A 59 -0.85 9.38 -3.17
C SER A 59 -0.86 8.54 -4.44
N LYS A 60 -0.46 7.27 -4.34
CA LYS A 60 -0.44 6.36 -5.49
C LYS A 60 -1.79 5.79 -5.88
N ILE A 61 -2.67 5.51 -4.91
CA ILE A 61 -3.89 4.72 -5.19
C ILE A 61 -5.22 5.40 -4.83
N ALA A 62 -5.25 6.44 -4.00
CA ALA A 62 -6.52 7.02 -3.54
C ALA A 62 -7.35 7.72 -4.63
N HIS A 63 -6.76 7.99 -5.81
CA HIS A 63 -7.47 8.52 -6.98
C HIS A 63 -8.01 7.41 -7.91
N ARG A 64 -7.63 6.15 -7.68
CA ARG A 64 -7.99 4.99 -8.53
C ARG A 64 -9.01 4.07 -7.87
N CYS A 65 -9.08 4.07 -6.54
CA CYS A 65 -9.96 3.21 -5.76
C CYS A 65 -10.41 3.89 -4.46
N ARG A 66 -11.50 3.40 -3.88
CA ARG A 66 -12.04 3.91 -2.62
C ARG A 66 -11.35 3.26 -1.43
N ILE A 67 -10.78 4.09 -0.55
CA ILE A 67 -10.03 3.66 0.63
C ILE A 67 -10.77 4.10 1.89
N LEU A 68 -11.06 3.17 2.79
CA LEU A 68 -11.73 3.43 4.07
C LEU A 68 -10.74 3.68 5.22
N HIS A 69 -9.65 2.90 5.26
CA HIS A 69 -8.67 2.98 6.34
C HIS A 69 -7.27 2.65 5.83
N CYS A 70 -6.26 3.39 6.29
CA CYS A 70 -4.85 3.16 5.96
C CYS A 70 -3.99 3.47 7.19
N HIS A 71 -3.34 2.45 7.73
CA HIS A 71 -2.55 2.54 8.95
C HIS A 71 -1.15 1.97 8.72
N ALA A 72 -0.12 2.74 9.08
CA ALA A 72 1.27 2.33 9.00
C ALA A 72 1.78 1.96 10.39
N GLU A 73 2.13 0.69 10.58
CA GLU A 73 2.58 0.16 11.86
C GLU A 73 4.11 0.05 11.91
N VAL A 74 4.71 0.93 12.70
CA VAL A 74 6.17 1.02 12.87
C VAL A 74 6.77 -0.26 13.44
N GLN A 75 6.07 -0.92 14.37
CA GLN A 75 6.60 -2.06 15.12
C GLN A 75 6.87 -3.29 14.26
N CYS A 76 6.25 -3.41 13.08
CA CYS A 76 6.45 -4.55 12.20
C CYS A 76 6.76 -4.18 10.74
N GLY A 77 6.93 -2.88 10.44
CA GLY A 77 7.27 -2.40 9.10
C GLY A 77 6.15 -2.63 8.08
N VAL A 78 4.88 -2.53 8.48
CA VAL A 78 3.73 -2.92 7.64
C VAL A 78 2.74 -1.78 7.50
N VAL A 79 2.21 -1.59 6.30
CA VAL A 79 1.02 -0.75 6.07
C VAL A 79 -0.20 -1.65 5.87
N TYR A 80 -1.25 -1.40 6.62
CA TYR A 80 -2.54 -2.07 6.54
C TYR A 80 -3.56 -1.16 5.85
N LEU A 81 -4.27 -1.69 4.86
CA LEU A 81 -5.22 -0.94 4.05
C LEU A 81 -6.58 -1.66 4.02
N LYS A 82 -7.67 -0.92 4.22
CA LYS A 82 -9.05 -1.38 4.01
C LYS A 82 -9.67 -0.56 2.90
N CYS A 83 -10.10 -1.21 1.84
CA CYS A 83 -10.76 -0.62 0.68
C CYS A 83 -12.29 -0.64 0.85
N GLY A 84 -13.01 0.07 -0.03
CA GLY A 84 -14.47 0.09 -0.04
C GLY A 84 -15.08 -1.28 -0.34
N ASN A 85 -14.47 -2.04 -1.24
CA ASN A 85 -14.83 -3.41 -1.59
C ASN A 85 -13.63 -4.19 -2.18
N GLU A 86 -13.86 -5.43 -2.61
CA GLU A 86 -12.90 -6.34 -3.21
C GLU A 86 -12.35 -5.80 -4.54
N ASP A 87 -13.18 -5.16 -5.36
CA ASP A 87 -12.74 -4.55 -6.63
C ASP A 87 -11.74 -3.41 -6.38
N ASP A 88 -12.05 -2.53 -5.42
CA ASP A 88 -11.16 -1.46 -4.98
C ASP A 88 -9.82 -2.03 -4.46
N ALA A 89 -9.86 -3.14 -3.71
CA ALA A 89 -8.66 -3.83 -3.25
C ALA A 89 -7.86 -4.48 -4.39
N SER A 90 -8.52 -4.97 -5.44
CA SER A 90 -7.86 -5.48 -6.64
C SER A 90 -7.11 -4.36 -7.38
N VAL A 91 -7.72 -3.18 -7.49
CA VAL A 91 -7.07 -1.99 -8.06
C VAL A 91 -5.86 -1.58 -7.21
N ALA A 92 -6.02 -1.49 -5.89
CA ALA A 92 -4.92 -1.18 -4.98
C ALA A 92 -3.76 -2.19 -5.09
N PHE A 93 -4.08 -3.50 -5.13
CA PHE A 93 -3.08 -4.55 -5.27
C PHE A 93 -2.24 -4.38 -6.55
N LYS A 94 -2.89 -4.20 -7.71
CA LYS A 94 -2.20 -4.05 -9.01
C LYS A 94 -1.26 -2.85 -9.05
N ASN A 95 -1.64 -1.76 -8.37
CA ASN A 95 -0.88 -0.50 -8.36
C ASN A 95 0.20 -0.43 -7.25
N LEU A 96 0.32 -1.45 -6.41
CA LEU A 96 1.30 -1.47 -5.30
C LEU A 96 2.19 -2.70 -5.32
N HIS A 97 1.65 -3.87 -5.64
CA HIS A 97 2.42 -5.10 -5.63
C HIS A 97 3.45 -5.09 -6.76
N GLY A 98 4.69 -5.42 -6.43
CA GLY A 98 5.77 -5.48 -7.40
C GLY A 98 6.37 -4.10 -7.72
N TRP A 99 5.91 -3.02 -7.09
CA TRP A 99 6.51 -1.70 -7.28
C TRP A 99 7.74 -1.49 -6.40
N TRP A 100 8.69 -0.69 -6.89
CA TRP A 100 9.83 -0.24 -6.09
C TRP A 100 9.52 1.10 -5.42
N TYR A 101 9.79 1.20 -4.11
CA TYR A 101 9.68 2.42 -3.33
C TYR A 101 10.91 2.60 -2.45
N SER A 102 11.61 3.73 -2.59
CA SER A 102 12.81 4.05 -1.78
C SER A 102 13.88 2.94 -1.77
N GLY A 103 14.04 2.24 -2.88
CA GLY A 103 14.98 1.13 -3.04
C GLY A 103 14.50 -0.21 -2.48
N GLN A 104 13.25 -0.31 -2.03
CA GLN A 104 12.64 -1.52 -1.48
C GLN A 104 11.51 -2.02 -2.38
N LEU A 105 11.44 -3.34 -2.57
CA LEU A 105 10.35 -3.96 -3.32
C LEU A 105 9.09 -4.03 -2.46
N VAL A 106 8.02 -3.43 -2.95
CA VAL A 106 6.70 -3.43 -2.31
C VAL A 106 6.00 -4.75 -2.60
N THR A 107 5.65 -5.45 -1.53
CA THR A 107 4.89 -6.70 -1.62
C THR A 107 3.56 -6.56 -0.91
N VAL A 108 2.50 -7.07 -1.54
CA VAL A 108 1.13 -6.95 -1.04
C VAL A 108 0.55 -8.34 -0.88
N LYS A 109 -0.20 -8.56 0.19
CA LYS A 109 -1.01 -9.76 0.40
C LYS A 109 -2.41 -9.36 0.84
N TYR A 110 -3.41 -10.13 0.44
CA TYR A 110 -4.74 -10.02 1.01
C TYR A 110 -4.75 -10.46 2.46
N LEU A 111 -5.49 -9.73 3.28
CA LEU A 111 -5.72 -10.02 4.69
C LEU A 111 -7.21 -10.32 4.88
N ARG A 112 -7.53 -11.33 5.69
CA ARG A 112 -8.91 -11.62 6.06
C ARG A 112 -9.57 -10.44 6.76
N MET A 113 -10.83 -10.17 6.45
CA MET A 113 -11.58 -9.06 7.05
C MET A 113 -11.60 -9.17 8.57
N GLU A 114 -11.85 -10.38 9.11
CA GLU A 114 -11.92 -10.61 10.54
C GLU A 114 -10.60 -10.24 11.23
N ARG A 115 -9.47 -10.66 10.67
CA ARG A 115 -8.13 -10.30 11.18
C ARG A 115 -7.85 -8.79 11.10
N TYR A 116 -8.42 -8.10 10.12
CA TYR A 116 -8.29 -6.65 10.02
C TYR A 116 -9.10 -5.97 11.13
N GLN A 117 -10.33 -6.42 11.38
CA GLN A 117 -11.22 -5.89 12.42
C GLN A 117 -10.72 -6.17 13.83
N GLU A 118 -10.16 -7.36 14.10
CA GLU A 118 -9.51 -7.69 15.37
C GLU A 118 -8.39 -6.70 15.71
N ARG A 119 -7.65 -6.26 14.69
CA ARG A 119 -6.55 -5.29 14.83
C ARG A 119 -7.02 -3.84 14.88
N PHE A 120 -8.04 -3.51 14.09
CA PHE A 120 -8.59 -2.16 13.94
C PHE A 120 -10.11 -2.19 14.09
N PRO A 121 -10.63 -2.35 15.32
CA PRO A 121 -12.07 -2.46 15.56
C PRO A 121 -12.81 -1.17 15.16
N ASP A 122 -12.13 -0.03 15.24
CA ASP A 122 -12.68 1.29 14.90
C ASP A 122 -12.52 1.65 13.41
N ALA A 123 -12.02 0.74 12.57
CA ALA A 123 -11.84 1.02 11.14
C ALA A 123 -13.20 1.23 10.45
N PRO A 124 -13.42 2.35 9.74
CA PRO A 124 -14.70 2.67 9.11
C PRO A 124 -15.21 1.56 8.19
N SER A 125 -16.52 1.31 8.19
CA SER A 125 -17.18 0.36 7.28
C SER A 125 -17.80 1.04 6.05
N GLY A 126 -17.75 2.37 5.99
CA GLY A 126 -18.32 3.18 4.93
C GLY A 126 -17.67 4.56 4.87
N PRO A 127 -18.11 5.42 3.94
CA PRO A 127 -17.52 6.75 3.73
C PRO A 127 -17.48 7.60 5.02
N PRO A 128 -16.58 8.60 5.10
CA PRO A 128 -15.82 9.19 3.98
C PRO A 128 -14.60 8.36 3.54
N TYR A 129 -14.32 8.38 2.24
CA TYR A 129 -13.11 7.76 1.70
C TYR A 129 -11.89 8.67 1.88
N LEU A 130 -10.75 8.08 2.23
CA LEU A 130 -9.47 8.77 2.29
C LEU A 130 -9.09 9.30 0.91
N ARG A 131 -8.53 10.51 0.89
CA ARG A 131 -8.01 11.17 -0.31
C ARG A 131 -6.53 11.48 -0.12
N SER A 132 -5.77 11.53 -1.21
CA SER A 132 -4.44 12.14 -1.17
C SER A 132 -4.54 13.65 -1.39
N ALA A 133 -3.69 14.41 -0.70
CA ALA A 133 -3.52 15.84 -0.94
C ALA A 133 -2.79 16.12 -2.27
N LYS A 134 -1.99 15.17 -2.77
CA LYS A 134 -1.25 15.26 -4.05
C LYS A 134 -1.16 13.86 -4.69
N PRO A 135 -1.82 13.58 -5.82
CA PRO A 135 -1.59 12.33 -6.54
C PRO A 135 -0.12 12.28 -7.00
N CYS A 136 0.53 11.12 -6.92
CA CYS A 136 1.84 10.98 -7.56
C CYS A 136 1.64 10.82 -9.07
N ASP A 137 2.35 11.62 -9.87
CA ASP A 137 2.50 11.33 -11.29
C ASP A 137 3.18 9.96 -11.46
N ASP A 138 2.63 9.13 -12.33
CA ASP A 138 3.10 7.75 -12.59
C ASP A 138 4.42 7.73 -13.38
#